data_AF-A0A7X9S4G7-F1
#
_entry.id   AF-A0A7X9S4G7-F1
#
_cell.length_a   1.000
_cell.length_b   1.000
_cell.length_c   1.000
_cell.angle_alpha   90.00
_cell.angle_beta   90.00
_cell.angle_gamma   90.00
#
_symmetry.space_group_name_H-M   'P 1'
#
loop_
_entity.id
_entity.type
_entity.pdbx_description
1 polymer ?
#
loop_
_entity_poly.entity_id
_entity_poly.type
_entity_poly.pdbx_seq_one_letter_code
_entity_poly.pdbx_strand_id
1 'polypeptide(L)'
;MSKYKVGDELIVITDPNKEIEKFKELTHLLVEGDYAQIAWGLKIINVEYEKPYVTLTYTNASGVVNKVFAECRDVENFDKEKVLEKALLKAFQNEIINISVNKNK
;
A
#
# COMPACT_ATOMS: atom_id res chain seq x y z
N MET A 1 23.58 3.33 -17.15
CA MET A 1 22.56 4.37 -17.41
C MET A 1 22.25 4.35 -18.88
N SER A 2 21.05 3.95 -19.27
CA SER A 2 20.64 3.93 -20.67
C SER A 2 19.22 4.49 -20.74
N LYS A 3 19.06 5.66 -21.36
CA LYS A 3 17.75 6.30 -21.59
C LYS A 3 17.41 6.10 -23.06
N TYR A 4 16.38 5.31 -23.36
CA TYR A 4 15.77 5.27 -24.68
C TYR A 4 14.41 5.96 -24.61
N LYS A 5 14.15 6.85 -25.57
CA LYS A 5 12.92 7.63 -25.67
C LYS A 5 12.10 7.08 -26.83
N VAL A 6 10.96 6.47 -26.54
CA VAL A 6 9.96 6.05 -27.54
C VAL A 6 8.57 6.27 -26.96
N GLY A 7 7.80 7.23 -27.50
CA GLY A 7 6.39 7.47 -27.17
C GLY A 7 6.14 8.08 -25.79
N ASP A 8 5.04 8.83 -25.63
CA ASP A 8 4.67 9.57 -24.40
C ASP A 8 4.20 8.68 -23.23
N GLU A 9 4.76 7.49 -23.08
CA GLU A 9 4.52 6.60 -21.95
C GLU A 9 5.84 6.38 -21.20
N LEU A 10 5.93 6.98 -20.00
CA LEU A 10 6.99 6.70 -19.04
C LEU A 10 6.84 5.25 -18.56
N ILE A 11 7.50 4.31 -19.24
CA ILE A 11 7.68 2.95 -18.71
C ILE A 11 8.65 3.06 -17.53
N VAL A 12 8.11 3.12 -16.31
CA VAL A 12 8.90 3.00 -15.08
C VAL A 12 9.35 1.55 -14.96
N ILE A 13 10.55 1.25 -15.45
CA ILE A 13 11.21 -0.03 -15.20
C ILE A 13 11.55 -0.05 -13.70
N THR A 14 10.67 -0.65 -12.91
CA THR A 14 10.85 -0.79 -11.47
C THR A 14 11.75 -1.99 -11.26
N ASP A 15 12.96 -1.76 -10.74
CA ASP A 15 13.89 -2.84 -10.40
C ASP A 15 13.27 -3.70 -9.30
N PRO A 16 12.93 -4.98 -9.57
CA PRO A 16 12.25 -5.84 -8.61
C PRO A 16 13.02 -6.00 -7.30
N ASN A 17 14.36 -5.95 -7.35
CA ASN A 17 15.19 -6.12 -6.17
C ASN A 17 15.08 -4.93 -5.20
N LYS A 18 14.99 -3.71 -5.73
CA LYS A 18 14.82 -2.50 -4.90
C LYS A 18 13.45 -2.46 -4.23
N GLU A 19 12.43 -2.98 -4.91
CA GLU A 19 11.08 -3.03 -4.38
C GLU A 19 10.98 -4.05 -3.24
N ILE A 20 11.60 -5.23 -3.39
CA ILE A 20 11.70 -6.24 -2.34
C ILE A 20 12.44 -5.72 -1.11
N GLU A 21 13.58 -5.05 -1.28
CA GLU A 21 14.32 -4.45 -0.16
C GLU A 21 13.48 -3.42 0.59
N LYS A 22 12.79 -2.54 -0.14
CA LYS A 22 11.91 -1.53 0.46
C LYS A 22 10.73 -2.14 1.21
N PHE A 23 10.15 -3.23 0.70
CA PHE A 23 9.10 -3.96 1.42
C PHE A 23 9.61 -4.64 2.69
N LYS A 24 10.85 -5.14 2.70
CA LYS A 24 11.48 -5.69 3.92
C LYS A 24 11.71 -4.61 4.99
N GLU A 25 12.08 -3.40 4.58
CA GLU A 25 12.21 -2.28 5.52
C GLU A 25 10.86 -1.86 6.10
N LEU A 26 9.82 -1.77 5.25
CA LEU A 26 8.49 -1.32 5.65
C LEU A 26 7.66 -2.40 6.37
N THR A 27 7.99 -3.68 6.17
CA THR A 27 7.23 -4.81 6.71
C THR A 27 8.13 -5.67 7.59
N HIS A 28 8.01 -5.50 8.91
CA HIS A 28 8.84 -6.22 9.87
C HIS A 28 8.11 -6.45 11.19
N LEU A 29 8.54 -7.49 11.91
CA LEU A 29 8.16 -7.76 13.29
C LEU A 29 9.43 -7.72 14.14
N LEU A 30 9.50 -6.78 15.07
CA LEU A 30 10.61 -6.63 16.00
C LEU A 30 10.15 -7.03 17.40
N VAL A 31 11.04 -7.70 18.14
CA VAL A 31 10.84 -8.04 19.54
C VAL A 31 12.06 -7.53 20.30
N GLU A 32 11.84 -6.61 21.23
CA GLU A 32 12.87 -5.98 22.05
C GLU A 32 12.50 -6.13 23.53
N GLY A 33 13.17 -7.08 24.20
CA GLY A 33 12.85 -7.45 25.58
C GLY A 33 11.43 -7.97 25.69
N ASP A 34 10.61 -7.29 26.50
CA ASP A 34 9.20 -7.64 26.74
C ASP A 34 8.23 -6.95 25.75
N TYR A 35 8.74 -6.18 24.78
CA TYR A 35 7.92 -5.43 23.83
C TYR A 35 8.02 -6.03 22.42
N ALA A 36 6.91 -6.00 21.68
CA ALA A 36 6.86 -6.39 20.28
C ALA A 36 6.23 -5.28 19.42
N GLN A 37 6.83 -5.01 18.26
CA GLN A 37 6.35 -4.03 17.29
C GLN A 37 6.15 -4.70 15.93
N ILE A 38 5.02 -4.42 15.29
CA ILE A 38 4.75 -4.81 13.91
C ILE A 38 4.65 -3.56 13.03
N ALA A 39 5.37 -3.57 11.91
CA ALA A 39 5.25 -2.59 10.85
C ALA A 39 4.82 -3.32 9.57
N TRP A 40 3.95 -2.68 8.78
CA TRP A 40 3.48 -3.24 7.51
C TRP A 40 3.55 -2.19 6.41
N GLY A 41 4.19 -2.54 5.30
CA GLY A 41 4.34 -1.70 4.14
C GLY A 41 3.33 -2.05 3.06
N LEU A 42 2.75 -1.03 2.43
CA LEU A 42 2.00 -1.16 1.18
C LEU A 42 2.48 -0.12 0.19
N LYS A 43 2.49 -0.48 -1.10
CA LYS A 43 2.81 0.45 -2.19
C LYS A 43 1.51 0.93 -2.80
N ILE A 44 1.23 2.22 -2.69
CA ILE A 44 0.10 2.84 -3.37
C ILE A 44 0.37 2.86 -4.88
N ILE A 45 -0.54 2.28 -5.67
CA ILE A 45 -0.48 2.30 -7.14
C ILE A 45 -1.34 3.44 -7.68
N ASN A 46 -2.59 3.53 -7.22
CA ASN A 46 -3.53 4.54 -7.68
C ASN A 46 -4.52 4.90 -6.58
N VAL A 47 -4.97 6.15 -6.60
CA VAL A 47 -6.06 6.64 -5.74
C VAL A 47 -7.06 7.40 -6.60
N GLU A 48 -8.28 6.90 -6.66
CA GLU A 48 -9.38 7.51 -7.39
C GLU A 48 -10.36 8.10 -6.39
N TYR A 49 -10.74 9.37 -6.58
CA TYR A 49 -11.70 10.07 -5.74
C TYR A 49 -12.99 10.31 -6.54
N GLU A 50 -14.05 9.61 -6.17
CA GLU A 50 -15.37 9.74 -6.76
C GLU A 50 -16.37 10.05 -5.66
N LYS A 51 -16.51 11.33 -5.30
CA LYS A 51 -17.34 11.77 -4.16
C LYS A 51 -18.70 11.04 -4.14
N PRO A 52 -19.07 10.35 -3.04
CA PRO A 52 -18.44 10.33 -1.72
C PRO A 52 -17.40 9.21 -1.50
N TYR A 53 -17.04 8.46 -2.52
CA TYR A 53 -16.16 7.31 -2.49
C TYR A 53 -14.70 7.64 -2.77
N VAL A 54 -13.83 6.76 -2.28
CA VAL A 54 -12.43 6.67 -2.67
C VAL A 54 -12.09 5.22 -2.95
N THR A 55 -11.34 5.00 -4.02
CA THR A 55 -10.81 3.71 -4.40
C THR A 55 -9.30 3.76 -4.30
N LEU A 56 -8.73 2.96 -3.41
CA LEU A 56 -7.30 2.78 -3.23
C LEU A 56 -6.87 1.46 -3.89
N THR A 57 -5.95 1.54 -4.85
CA THR A 57 -5.29 0.37 -5.42
C THR A 57 -3.86 0.32 -4.90
N TYR A 58 -3.45 -0.80 -4.31
CA TYR A 58 -2.13 -0.96 -3.70
C TYR A 58 -1.56 -2.35 -3.95
N THR A 59 -0.23 -2.48 -3.82
CA THR A 59 0.47 -3.76 -3.83
C THR A 59 0.95 -4.09 -2.42
N ASN A 60 0.75 -5.33 -1.98
CA ASN A 60 1.27 -5.81 -0.70
C ASN A 60 2.69 -6.38 -0.82
N ALA A 61 3.30 -6.74 0.31
CA ALA A 61 4.66 -7.31 0.34
C ALA A 61 4.82 -8.61 -0.47
N SER A 62 3.72 -9.33 -0.74
CA SER A 62 3.69 -10.53 -1.58
C SER A 62 3.62 -10.21 -3.08
N GLY A 63 3.60 -8.94 -3.47
CA GLY A 63 3.45 -8.51 -4.86
C GLY A 63 2.01 -8.59 -5.40
N VAL A 64 1.01 -8.87 -4.54
CA VAL A 64 -0.39 -8.97 -4.94
C VAL A 64 -1.01 -7.58 -4.99
N VAL A 65 -1.67 -7.26 -6.10
CA VAL A 65 -2.42 -6.01 -6.27
C VAL A 65 -3.81 -6.18 -5.66
N ASN A 66 -4.11 -5.34 -4.67
CA ASN A 66 -5.37 -5.29 -3.95
C ASN A 66 -6.07 -3.95 -4.20
N LYS A 67 -7.40 -3.98 -4.13
CA LYS A 67 -8.25 -2.79 -4.28
C LYS A 67 -9.20 -2.66 -3.09
N VAL A 68 -9.28 -1.47 -2.53
CA VAL A 68 -10.13 -1.15 -1.38
C VAL A 68 -10.99 0.06 -1.68
N PHE A 69 -12.26 -0.06 -1.32
CA PHE A 69 -13.26 0.99 -1.44
C PHE A 69 -13.59 1.53 -0.06
N ALA A 70 -13.48 2.84 0.11
CA ALA A 70 -13.93 3.53 1.31
C ALA A 70 -14.96 4.61 0.97
N GLU A 71 -15.97 4.73 1.82
CA GLU A 71 -17.05 5.70 1.68
C GLU A 71 -16.87 6.80 2.73
N CYS A 72 -16.97 8.07 2.30
CA CYS A 72 -17.06 9.20 3.20
C CYS A 72 -18.52 9.44 3.59
N ARG A 73 -18.84 9.22 4.88
CA ARG A 73 -20.21 9.41 5.41
C ARG A 73 -20.58 10.88 5.56
N ASP A 74 -19.60 11.75 5.75
CA ASP A 74 -19.78 13.19 5.83
C ASP A 74 -19.37 13.84 4.50
N VAL A 75 -20.32 13.88 3.58
CA VAL A 75 -20.13 14.33 2.19
C VAL A 75 -19.86 15.84 2.12
N GLU A 76 -20.31 16.60 3.12
CA GLU A 76 -20.11 18.05 3.20
C GLU A 76 -18.66 18.38 3.58
N ASN A 77 -18.04 17.56 4.44
CA ASN A 77 -16.63 17.67 4.83
C ASN A 77 -15.71 16.72 4.04
N PHE A 78 -15.94 16.56 2.73
CA PHE A 78 -15.12 15.68 1.88
C PHE A 78 -13.69 16.23 1.75
N ASP A 79 -12.84 15.83 2.69
CA ASP A 79 -11.42 16.12 2.74
C ASP A 79 -10.65 14.93 2.15
N LYS A 80 -9.91 15.19 1.06
CA LYS A 80 -9.18 14.15 0.33
C LYS A 80 -8.16 13.44 1.22
N GLU A 81 -7.54 14.15 2.17
CA GLU A 81 -6.55 13.57 3.08
C GLU A 81 -7.21 12.59 4.06
N LYS A 82 -8.28 13.00 4.73
CA LYS A 82 -9.02 12.16 5.69
C LYS A 82 -9.65 10.93 5.04
N VAL A 83 -10.15 11.10 3.81
CA VAL A 83 -10.77 10.03 3.05
C VAL A 83 -9.72 9.02 2.57
N LEU A 84 -8.53 9.49 2.16
CA LEU A 84 -7.38 8.63 1.87
C LEU A 84 -6.92 7.86 3.10
N GLU A 85 -6.80 8.51 4.26
CA GLU A 85 -6.45 7.85 5.53
C GLU A 85 -7.42 6.69 5.83
N LYS A 86 -8.73 6.92 5.66
CA LYS A 86 -9.74 5.87 5.84
C LYS A 86 -9.54 4.70 4.87
N ALA A 87 -9.20 4.97 3.61
CA ALA A 87 -8.91 3.93 2.63
C ALA A 87 -7.65 3.13 3.01
N LEU A 88 -6.60 3.80 3.48
CA LEU A 88 -5.37 3.19 3.96
C LEU A 88 -5.61 2.31 5.18
N LEU A 89 -6.36 2.79 6.19
CA LEU A 89 -6.72 1.99 7.37
C LEU A 89 -7.47 0.71 6.98
N LYS A 90 -8.39 0.81 6.02
CA LYS A 90 -9.14 -0.35 5.53
C LYS A 90 -8.25 -1.31 4.71
N ALA A 91 -7.27 -0.79 3.97
CA ALA A 91 -6.24 -1.61 3.33
C ALA A 91 -5.40 -2.37 4.36
N PHE A 92 -4.90 -1.68 5.39
CA PHE A 92 -4.15 -2.34 6.47
C PHE A 92 -4.99 -3.37 7.22
N GLN A 93 -6.27 -3.10 7.47
CA GLN A 93 -7.16 -4.08 8.10
C GLN A 93 -7.25 -5.37 7.28
N ASN A 94 -7.36 -5.27 5.95
CA ASN A 94 -7.41 -6.44 5.08
C ASN A 94 -6.09 -7.23 5.08
N GLU A 95 -4.95 -6.54 5.13
CA GLU A 95 -3.65 -7.20 5.22
C GLU A 95 -3.45 -7.85 6.60
N ILE A 96 -3.86 -7.17 7.68
CA ILE A 96 -3.76 -7.69 9.05
C ILE A 96 -4.61 -8.95 9.25
N ILE A 97 -5.82 -9.01 8.69
CA ILE A 97 -6.68 -10.20 8.78
C ILE A 97 -6.01 -11.43 8.13
N ASN A 98 -5.16 -11.21 7.13
CA ASN A 98 -4.43 -12.27 6.44
C ASN A 98 -2.99 -12.45 6.98
N ILE A 99 -2.66 -11.85 8.13
CA ILE A 99 -1.39 -12.10 8.81
C ILE A 99 -1.36 -13.57 9.20
N SER A 100 -0.56 -14.31 8.46
CA SER A 100 -0.09 -15.63 8.81
C SER A 100 1.41 -15.53 9.04
N VAL A 101 1.94 -16.39 9.92
CA VAL A 101 3.38 -16.59 10.02
C VAL A 101 3.80 -17.27 8.72
N ASN A 102 4.03 -16.48 7.67
CA ASN A 102 4.72 -16.96 6.48
C ASN A 102 6.14 -17.27 6.95
N LYS A 103 6.35 -18.51 7.43
CA LYS A 103 7.67 -19.08 7.58
C LYS A 103 8.35 -18.88 6.23
N ASN A 104 9.42 -18.09 6.23
CA ASN A 104 10.35 -17.92 5.11
C ASN A 104 10.39 -19.22 4.29
N LYS A 105 9.98 -19.15 3.02
CA LYS A 105 10.49 -20.07 2.02
C LYS A 105 11.73 -19.45 1.42
#